data_AF-A0A3A9X3A9-F1
#
_entry.id   AF-A0A3A9X3A9-F1
#
_cell.length_a   1.000
_cell.length_b   1.000
_cell.length_c   1.000
_cell.angle_alpha   90.00
_cell.angle_beta   90.00
_cell.angle_gamma   90.00
#
_symmetry.space_group_name_H-M   'P 1'
#
loop_
_entity.id
_entity.type
_entity.pdbx_description
1 polymer ?
#
loop_
_entity_poly.entity_id
_entity_poly.type
_entity_poly.pdbx_seq_one_letter_code
_entity_poly.pdbx_strand_id
1 'polypeptide(L)'
;MKSKNIYFLILITGLLTNFACNKLSQEEQEFDALMQKVIDVHDEVMPKMGSMSSLIKELEPKIDTTSVGKPYEKAQKDLKDSYDFMMDWMSDFSSKFPHGEENTVDDMEKFTAKMKMLQEEEIKVNKLKQQINLSIANAEKLLKKS
;
A
#
# COMPACT_ATOMS: atom_id res chain seq x y z
N MET A 1 53.77 -35.50 44.74
CA MET A 1 54.81 -34.45 44.66
C MET A 1 54.25 -33.33 43.79
N LYS A 2 54.22 -32.09 44.30
CA LYS A 2 53.57 -30.91 43.70
C LYS A 2 54.48 -30.23 42.68
N SER A 3 53.91 -29.76 41.56
CA SER A 3 54.21 -28.47 40.91
C SER A 3 53.27 -28.28 39.71
N LYS A 4 52.29 -27.38 39.80
CA LYS A 4 52.30 -26.03 39.18
C LYS A 4 52.49 -26.05 37.66
N ASN A 5 51.40 -25.80 36.92
CA ASN A 5 51.36 -24.79 35.86
C ASN A 5 49.91 -24.38 35.61
N ILE A 6 49.68 -23.11 35.89
CA ILE A 6 48.48 -22.31 35.66
C ILE A 6 48.71 -21.61 34.30
N TYR A 7 47.63 -21.41 33.52
CA TYR A 7 47.52 -20.71 32.22
C TYR A 7 47.81 -21.51 30.94
N PHE A 8 46.74 -21.89 30.23
CA PHE A 8 46.49 -21.46 28.83
C PHE A 8 45.01 -21.80 28.53
N LEU A 9 44.06 -20.97 28.95
CA LEU A 9 43.53 -19.85 28.18
C LEU A 9 42.99 -20.29 26.80
N ILE A 10 41.66 -20.40 26.73
CA ILE A 10 40.81 -19.95 25.61
C ILE A 10 41.17 -20.48 24.21
N LEU A 11 40.34 -21.40 23.71
CA LEU A 11 40.03 -21.50 22.28
C LEU A 11 38.51 -21.41 22.10
N ILE A 12 37.99 -20.25 22.49
CA ILE A 12 36.83 -19.64 21.83
C ILE A 12 37.38 -19.10 20.50
N THR A 13 37.14 -19.82 19.41
CA THR A 13 37.13 -19.27 18.06
C THR A 13 35.74 -19.62 17.54
N GLY A 14 34.74 -18.76 17.75
CA GLY A 14 34.70 -17.47 17.09
C GLY A 14 34.22 -17.68 15.66
N LEU A 15 33.10 -18.37 15.49
CA LEU A 15 32.35 -18.34 14.23
C LEU A 15 31.71 -16.95 14.14
N LEU A 16 32.53 -15.98 13.73
CA LEU A 16 32.08 -14.66 13.32
C LEU A 16 31.24 -14.88 12.06
N THR A 17 29.93 -15.00 12.26
CA THR A 17 28.95 -14.80 11.21
C THR A 17 29.14 -13.37 10.69
N ASN A 18 29.81 -13.25 9.55
CA ASN A 18 29.78 -12.04 8.75
C ASN A 18 28.36 -11.95 8.14
N PHE A 19 27.39 -11.52 8.95
CA PHE A 19 26.24 -10.81 8.39
C PHE A 19 26.81 -9.48 7.91
N ALA A 20 27.19 -9.42 6.63
CA ALA A 20 27.35 -8.16 5.93
C ALA A 20 25.96 -7.52 5.83
N CYS A 21 25.50 -6.93 6.93
CA CYS A 21 24.37 -6.03 6.94
C CYS A 21 24.89 -4.72 6.35
N ASN A 22 24.74 -4.57 5.03
CA ASN A 22 24.82 -3.25 4.40
C ASN A 22 23.70 -2.43 5.04
N LYS A 23 24.06 -1.57 6.00
CA LYS A 23 23.10 -0.67 6.63
C LYS A 23 22.67 0.34 5.58
N LEU A 24 21.38 0.35 5.27
CA LEU A 24 20.75 1.38 4.44
C LEU A 24 21.06 2.77 5.01
N SER A 25 21.21 3.75 4.13
CA SER A 25 21.29 5.17 4.51
C SER A 25 20.00 5.61 5.22
N GLN A 26 20.02 6.77 5.86
CA GLN A 26 18.81 7.31 6.49
C GLN A 26 17.73 7.59 5.43
N GLU A 27 18.13 8.14 4.29
CA GLU A 27 17.24 8.47 3.17
C GLU A 27 16.59 7.22 2.59
N GLU A 28 17.35 6.13 2.43
CA GLU A 28 16.82 4.83 1.96
C GLU A 28 15.81 4.26 2.95
N GLN A 29 16.06 4.37 4.26
CA GLN A 29 15.10 3.94 5.28
C GLN A 29 13.81 4.77 5.26
N GLU A 30 13.92 6.08 5.03
CA GLU A 30 12.75 6.97 4.89
C GLU A 30 11.93 6.62 3.64
N PHE A 31 12.60 6.29 2.53
CA PHE A 31 11.95 5.84 1.30
C PHE A 31 11.19 4.54 1.52
N ASP A 32 11.84 3.53 2.11
CA ASP A 32 11.23 2.23 2.39
C ASP A 32 10.04 2.36 3.35
N ALA A 33 10.15 3.19 4.39
CA ALA A 33 9.05 3.45 5.31
C ALA A 33 7.85 4.10 4.61
N LEU A 34 8.09 5.06 3.71
CA LEU A 34 7.03 5.67 2.92
C LEU A 34 6.42 4.68 1.92
N MET A 35 7.24 3.86 1.27
CA MET A 35 6.81 2.82 0.34
C MET A 35 5.87 1.84 1.05
N GLN A 36 6.28 1.36 2.22
CA GLN A 36 5.47 0.46 3.03
C GLN A 36 4.13 1.11 3.40
N LYS A 37 4.14 2.38 3.81
CA LYS A 37 2.90 3.11 4.13
C LYS A 37 1.94 3.19 2.94
N VAL A 38 2.45 3.40 1.73
CA VAL A 38 1.63 3.42 0.51
C VAL A 38 1.00 2.05 0.25
N ILE A 39 1.78 0.99 0.37
CA ILE A 39 1.32 -0.39 0.18
C ILE A 39 0.32 -0.81 1.27
N ASP A 40 0.54 -0.42 2.53
CA ASP A 40 -0.40 -0.70 3.63
C ASP A 40 -1.78 -0.11 3.36
N VAL A 41 -1.84 1.11 2.79
CA VAL A 41 -3.12 1.73 2.41
C VAL A 41 -3.78 0.95 1.27
N HIS A 42 -3.02 0.51 0.26
CA HIS A 42 -3.52 -0.35 -0.81
C HIS A 42 -4.13 -1.64 -0.23
N ASP A 43 -3.38 -2.35 0.61
CA ASP A 43 -3.79 -3.62 1.20
C ASP A 43 -5.00 -3.48 2.11
N GLU A 44 -5.15 -2.34 2.81
CA GLU A 44 -6.33 -2.07 3.62
C GLU A 44 -7.63 -2.02 2.79
N VAL A 45 -7.57 -1.43 1.60
CA VAL A 45 -8.76 -1.22 0.78
C VAL A 45 -8.96 -2.30 -0.28
N MET A 46 -7.93 -3.08 -0.59
CA MET A 46 -8.02 -4.15 -1.60
C MET A 46 -9.12 -5.17 -1.30
N PRO A 47 -9.32 -5.67 -0.06
CA PRO A 47 -10.44 -6.57 0.26
C PRO A 47 -11.82 -5.96 -0.02
N LYS A 48 -11.95 -4.62 -0.04
CA LYS A 48 -13.22 -3.92 -0.27
C LYS A 48 -13.66 -3.94 -1.73
N MET A 49 -12.78 -4.28 -2.67
CA MET A 49 -13.12 -4.40 -4.09
C MET A 49 -14.24 -5.42 -4.32
N GLY A 50 -14.25 -6.53 -3.56
CA GLY A 50 -15.33 -7.52 -3.60
C GLY A 50 -16.67 -6.96 -3.11
N SER A 51 -16.65 -6.18 -2.02
CA SER A 51 -17.84 -5.49 -1.50
C SER A 51 -18.38 -4.48 -2.51
N MET A 52 -17.51 -3.68 -3.15
CA MET A 52 -17.94 -2.73 -4.19
C MET A 52 -18.61 -3.44 -5.37
N SER A 53 -18.03 -4.55 -5.86
CA SER A 53 -18.61 -5.33 -6.95
C SER A 53 -20.00 -5.88 -6.59
N SER A 54 -20.19 -6.31 -5.34
CA SER A 54 -21.47 -6.81 -4.84
C SER A 54 -22.51 -5.69 -4.76
N LEU A 55 -22.14 -4.56 -4.14
CA LEU A 55 -23.01 -3.38 -4.02
C LEU A 55 -23.42 -2.81 -5.38
N ILE A 56 -22.51 -2.79 -6.37
CA ILE A 56 -22.83 -2.37 -7.74
C ILE A 56 -23.98 -3.22 -8.30
N LYS A 57 -23.94 -4.54 -8.12
CA LYS A 57 -24.98 -5.46 -8.59
C LYS A 57 -26.30 -5.30 -7.82
N GLU A 58 -26.22 -5.07 -6.51
CA GLU A 58 -27.40 -4.85 -5.67
C GLU A 58 -28.15 -3.54 -5.99
N LEU A 59 -27.42 -2.51 -6.43
CA LEU A 59 -28.00 -1.23 -6.84
C LEU A 59 -28.69 -1.28 -8.20
N GLU A 60 -28.20 -2.11 -9.13
CA GLU A 60 -28.71 -2.21 -10.52
C GLU A 60 -30.24 -2.32 -10.63
N PRO A 61 -30.94 -3.24 -9.92
CA PRO A 61 -32.40 -3.37 -10.04
C PRO A 61 -33.20 -2.20 -9.44
N LYS A 62 -32.56 -1.28 -8.71
CA LYS A 62 -33.19 -0.09 -8.11
C LYS A 62 -33.00 1.17 -8.96
N ILE A 63 -32.26 1.08 -10.06
CA ILE A 63 -32.01 2.20 -10.97
C ILE A 63 -33.18 2.34 -11.95
N ASP A 64 -33.74 3.54 -12.00
CA ASP A 64 -34.76 3.94 -12.98
C ASP A 64 -34.68 5.45 -13.28
N THR A 65 -35.50 5.94 -14.21
CA THR A 65 -35.50 7.36 -14.64
C THR A 65 -36.25 8.29 -13.69
N THR A 66 -36.85 7.77 -12.62
CA THR A 66 -37.63 8.54 -11.65
C THR A 66 -36.70 9.26 -10.66
N SER A 67 -37.26 10.15 -9.84
CA SER A 67 -36.54 10.77 -8.73
C SER A 67 -36.10 9.76 -7.66
N VAL A 68 -36.74 8.59 -7.59
CA VAL A 68 -36.42 7.52 -6.63
C VAL A 68 -35.22 6.69 -7.12
N GLY A 69 -35.09 6.46 -8.43
CA GLY A 69 -33.99 5.70 -9.03
C GLY A 69 -32.66 6.45 -9.11
N LYS A 70 -32.68 7.76 -9.36
CA LYS A 70 -31.47 8.60 -9.53
C LYS A 70 -30.42 8.49 -8.41
N PRO A 71 -30.79 8.45 -7.11
CA PRO A 71 -29.82 8.23 -6.04
C PRO A 71 -29.07 6.89 -6.14
N TYR A 72 -29.74 5.81 -6.55
CA TYR A 72 -29.11 4.50 -6.74
C TYR A 72 -28.15 4.52 -7.94
N GLU A 73 -28.54 5.19 -9.04
CA GLU A 73 -27.69 5.38 -10.21
C GLU A 73 -26.39 6.10 -9.83
N LYS A 74 -26.51 7.21 -9.09
CA LYS A 74 -25.35 7.96 -8.62
C LYS A 74 -24.44 7.11 -7.72
N ALA A 75 -25.01 6.40 -6.74
CA ALA A 75 -24.22 5.56 -5.84
C ALA A 75 -23.51 4.42 -6.59
N GLN A 76 -24.16 3.84 -7.59
CA GLN A 76 -23.54 2.82 -8.42
C GLN A 76 -22.39 3.39 -9.25
N LYS A 77 -22.56 4.59 -9.80
CA LYS A 77 -21.49 5.29 -10.51
C LYS A 77 -20.31 5.60 -9.59
N ASP A 78 -20.56 6.14 -8.40
CA ASP A 78 -19.49 6.46 -7.44
C ASP A 78 -18.68 5.20 -7.05
N LEU A 79 -19.33 4.04 -6.93
CA LEU A 79 -18.66 2.75 -6.69
C LEU A 79 -17.82 2.31 -7.90
N LYS A 80 -18.36 2.39 -9.13
CA LYS A 80 -17.64 2.05 -10.37
C LYS A 80 -16.40 2.94 -10.54
N ASP A 81 -16.56 4.25 -10.38
CA ASP A 81 -15.46 5.21 -10.46
C ASP A 81 -14.37 4.92 -9.40
N SER A 82 -14.75 4.48 -8.20
CA SER A 82 -13.79 4.09 -7.15
C SER A 82 -13.05 2.80 -7.47
N TYR A 83 -13.76 1.84 -8.06
CA TYR A 83 -13.21 0.56 -8.50
C TYR A 83 -12.18 0.77 -9.61
N ASP A 84 -12.54 1.56 -10.62
CA ASP A 84 -11.67 1.87 -11.76
C ASP A 84 -10.44 2.66 -11.32
N PHE A 85 -10.62 3.65 -10.43
CA PHE A 85 -9.49 4.40 -9.89
C PHE A 85 -8.49 3.48 -9.17
N MET A 86 -8.94 2.47 -8.40
CA MET A 86 -7.99 1.50 -7.81
C MET A 86 -7.18 0.75 -8.88
N MET A 87 -7.85 0.30 -9.95
CA MET A 87 -7.19 -0.47 -11.01
C MET A 87 -6.18 0.38 -11.79
N ASP A 88 -6.58 1.60 -12.15
CA ASP A 88 -5.71 2.55 -12.84
C ASP A 88 -4.51 2.94 -11.97
N TRP A 89 -4.76 3.22 -10.68
CA TRP A 89 -3.70 3.54 -9.72
C TRP A 89 -2.72 2.38 -9.56
N MET A 90 -3.19 1.15 -9.40
CA MET A 90 -2.33 -0.03 -9.25
C MET A 90 -1.46 -0.26 -10.50
N SER A 91 -2.04 -0.09 -11.70
CA SER A 91 -1.31 -0.20 -12.96
C SER A 91 -0.21 0.86 -13.07
N ASP A 92 -0.56 2.14 -12.83
CA ASP A 92 0.39 3.27 -12.87
C ASP A 92 1.48 3.14 -11.81
N PHE A 93 1.12 2.77 -10.58
CA PHE A 93 2.04 2.56 -9.47
C PHE A 93 3.07 1.47 -9.77
N SER A 94 2.62 0.31 -10.26
CA SER A 94 3.52 -0.81 -10.59
C SER A 94 4.49 -0.50 -11.74
N SER A 95 4.11 0.39 -12.66
CA SER A 95 4.99 0.89 -13.72
C SER A 95 6.07 1.84 -13.19
N LYS A 96 5.68 2.70 -12.23
CA LYS A 96 6.58 3.66 -11.58
C LYS A 96 7.53 3.03 -10.57
N PHE A 97 7.07 2.00 -9.88
CA PHE A 97 7.82 1.26 -8.86
C PHE A 97 7.77 -0.25 -9.16
N PRO A 98 8.51 -0.71 -10.19
CA PRO A 98 8.57 -2.13 -10.53
C PRO A 98 9.10 -2.96 -9.38
N HIS A 99 8.52 -4.14 -9.20
CA HIS A 99 8.96 -5.05 -8.15
C HIS A 99 10.41 -5.49 -8.39
N GLY A 100 11.25 -5.37 -7.37
CA GLY A 100 12.67 -5.70 -7.44
C GLY A 100 13.57 -4.58 -7.99
N GLU A 101 13.04 -3.40 -8.32
CA GLU A 101 13.89 -2.21 -8.52
C GLU A 101 14.47 -1.77 -7.17
N GLU A 102 15.78 -1.81 -7.04
CA GLU A 102 16.48 -1.18 -5.91
C GLU A 102 16.47 0.35 -6.09
N ASN A 103 16.05 1.06 -5.05
CA ASN A 103 16.04 2.53 -5.01
C ASN A 103 17.13 3.01 -4.04
N THR A 104 18.37 3.08 -4.52
CA THR A 104 19.54 3.47 -3.72
C THR A 104 19.93 4.93 -3.96
N VAL A 105 20.69 5.51 -3.02
CA VAL A 105 21.21 6.89 -3.12
C VAL A 105 22.43 7.05 -4.04
N ASP A 106 22.84 6.00 -4.76
CA ASP A 106 23.99 6.02 -5.67
C ASP A 106 23.84 7.10 -6.76
N ASP A 107 22.60 7.40 -7.15
CA ASP A 107 22.21 8.55 -7.96
C ASP A 107 21.21 9.41 -7.17
N MET A 108 21.73 10.43 -6.49
CA MET A 108 20.95 11.36 -5.67
C MET A 108 19.85 12.10 -6.44
N GLU A 109 20.07 12.42 -7.73
CA GLU A 109 19.07 13.10 -8.55
C GLU A 109 17.89 12.16 -8.85
N LYS A 110 18.20 10.94 -9.33
CA LYS A 110 17.19 9.90 -9.56
C LYS A 110 16.45 9.55 -8.27
N PHE A 111 17.16 9.38 -7.16
CA PHE A 111 16.58 9.06 -5.86
C PHE A 111 15.61 10.14 -5.38
N THR A 112 16.01 11.41 -5.46
CA THR A 112 15.16 12.55 -5.07
C THR A 112 13.88 12.61 -5.92
N ALA A 113 13.99 12.35 -7.22
CA ALA A 113 12.83 12.30 -8.12
C ALA A 113 11.87 11.15 -7.76
N LYS A 114 12.39 9.96 -7.46
CA LYS A 114 11.60 8.81 -7.00
C LYS A 114 10.93 9.07 -5.65
N MET A 115 11.64 9.66 -4.70
CA MET A 115 11.09 10.06 -3.39
C MET A 115 9.89 11.00 -3.56
N LYS A 116 10.03 12.05 -4.37
CA LYS A 116 8.94 12.98 -4.65
C LYS A 116 7.74 12.28 -5.29
N MET A 117 8.00 11.41 -6.27
CA MET A 117 6.95 10.64 -6.93
C MET A 117 6.20 9.76 -5.91
N LEU A 118 6.91 9.11 -4.99
CA LEU A 118 6.31 8.27 -3.96
C LEU A 118 5.45 9.07 -2.97
N GLN A 119 5.87 10.28 -2.60
CA GLN A 119 5.07 11.22 -1.80
C GLN A 119 3.77 11.61 -2.52
N GLU A 120 3.82 11.81 -3.85
CA GLU A 120 2.62 12.07 -4.65
C GLU A 120 1.68 10.85 -4.69
N GLU A 121 2.24 9.64 -4.78
CA GLU A 121 1.46 8.40 -4.72
C GLU A 121 0.83 8.16 -3.35
N GLU A 122 1.49 8.55 -2.25
CA GLU A 122 0.91 8.53 -0.90
C GLU A 122 -0.37 9.37 -0.82
N ILE A 123 -0.35 10.57 -1.39
CA ILE A 123 -1.52 11.45 -1.40
C ILE A 123 -2.65 10.81 -2.24
N LYS A 124 -2.32 10.26 -3.41
CA LYS A 124 -3.30 9.61 -4.30
C LYS A 124 -3.93 8.39 -3.66
N VAL A 125 -3.15 7.50 -3.06
CA VAL A 125 -3.68 6.26 -2.45
C VAL A 125 -4.55 6.56 -1.24
N ASN A 126 -4.24 7.61 -0.46
CA ASN A 126 -5.09 8.05 0.64
C ASN A 126 -6.42 8.65 0.15
N LYS A 127 -6.39 9.41 -0.95
CA LYS A 127 -7.62 9.91 -1.58
C LYS A 127 -8.47 8.75 -2.12
N LEU A 128 -7.84 7.77 -2.76
CA LEU A 128 -8.50 6.55 -3.22
C LEU A 128 -9.17 5.82 -2.07
N LYS A 129 -8.46 5.64 -0.94
CA LYS A 129 -9.03 5.03 0.28
C LYS A 129 -10.27 5.77 0.79
N GLN A 130 -10.22 7.10 0.83
CA GLN A 130 -11.39 7.89 1.22
C GLN A 130 -12.56 7.70 0.26
N GLN A 131 -12.29 7.73 -1.05
CA GLN A 131 -13.31 7.56 -2.08
C GLN A 131 -14.00 6.19 -2.01
N ILE A 132 -13.23 5.11 -1.85
CA ILE A 132 -13.74 3.74 -1.66
C ILE A 132 -14.63 3.65 -0.42
N ASN A 133 -14.16 4.14 0.72
CA ASN A 133 -14.93 4.03 1.97
C ASN A 133 -16.23 4.85 1.91
N LEU A 134 -16.20 6.04 1.30
CA LEU A 134 -17.38 6.89 1.16
C LEU A 134 -18.40 6.32 0.17
N SER A 135 -17.96 5.77 -0.97
CA SER A 135 -18.86 5.19 -1.97
C SER A 135 -19.56 3.94 -1.41
N ILE A 136 -18.84 3.08 -0.70
CA ILE A 136 -19.40 1.93 0.03
C ILE A 136 -20.44 2.39 1.06
N ALA A 137 -20.08 3.31 1.95
CA ALA A 137 -20.97 3.78 3.01
C ALA A 137 -22.27 4.40 2.45
N ASN A 138 -22.17 5.15 1.35
CA ASN A 138 -23.33 5.75 0.68
C ASN A 138 -24.25 4.69 0.07
N ALA A 139 -23.69 3.70 -0.63
CA ALA A 139 -24.45 2.62 -1.23
C ALA A 139 -25.17 1.78 -0.17
N GLU A 140 -24.47 1.36 0.89
CA GLU A 140 -25.07 0.61 2.01
C GLU A 140 -26.21 1.40 2.67
N LYS A 141 -26.03 2.71 2.86
CA LYS A 141 -27.05 3.59 3.46
C LYS A 141 -28.30 3.67 2.60
N LEU A 142 -28.16 3.71 1.26
CA LEU A 142 -29.30 3.72 0.36
C LEU A 142 -30.03 2.38 0.38
N LEU A 143 -29.28 1.27 0.34
CA LEU A 143 -29.87 -0.07 0.35
C LEU A 143 -30.60 -0.40 1.67
N LYS A 144 -30.10 0.08 2.82
CA LYS A 144 -30.80 -0.06 4.12
C LYS A 144 -32.11 0.74 4.22
N LYS A 145 -32.30 1.77 3.39
CA LYS A 145 -33.52 2.58 3.33
C LYS A 145 -34.55 2.04 2.33
N SER A 146 -34.19 0.99 1.60
CA SER A 146 -34.87 0.53 0.38
C SER A 146 -35.66 -0.76 0.55
#